data_AF-A0A938N2Y2-F1
#
_entry.id   AF-A0A938N2Y2-F1
#
_cell.length_a   1.000
_cell.length_b   1.000
_cell.length_c   1.000
_cell.angle_alpha   90.00
_cell.angle_beta   90.00
_cell.angle_gamma   90.00
#
_symmetry.space_group_name_H-M   'P 1'
#
loop_
_entity.id
_entity.type
_entity.pdbx_description
1 polymer ?
#
loop_
_entity_poly.entity_id
_entity_poly.type
_entity_poly.pdbx_seq_one_letter_code
_entity_poly.pdbx_strand_id
1 'polypeptide(L)'
;MAAATGHLARFVIFGSFVTDKPAPNDVDVFLIMNDAFDGNRLYGEAALLFDHAAADAHFGASVFWVRRFAAFGGEQAAIEYWQAKRGGGRRGIIEIV
;
A
#
# COMPACT_ATOMS: atom_id res chain seq x y z
N MET A 1 6.26 -7.36 -8.93
CA MET A 1 7.13 -6.31 -8.36
C MET A 1 7.24 -6.42 -6.84
N ALA A 2 6.22 -6.11 -6.03
CA ALA A 2 6.29 -6.32 -4.56
C ALA A 2 6.33 -7.81 -4.15
N ALA A 3 5.43 -8.64 -4.68
CA ALA A 3 5.42 -10.09 -4.39
C ALA A 3 6.75 -10.80 -4.77
N ALA A 4 7.40 -10.33 -5.83
CA ALA A 4 8.68 -10.85 -6.31
C ALA A 4 9.84 -10.64 -5.33
N THR A 5 9.68 -9.75 -4.34
CA THR A 5 10.66 -9.59 -3.26
C THR A 5 10.68 -10.77 -2.30
N GLY A 6 9.67 -11.65 -2.31
CA GLY A 6 9.51 -12.73 -1.34
C GLY A 6 9.17 -12.26 0.08
N HIS A 7 8.99 -10.95 0.28
CA HIS A 7 8.73 -10.34 1.59
C HIS A 7 7.34 -9.74 1.72
N LEU A 8 6.51 -9.73 0.67
CA LEU A 8 5.16 -9.19 0.73
C LEU A 8 4.31 -10.05 1.67
N ALA A 9 3.80 -9.44 2.73
CA ALA A 9 2.90 -10.08 3.69
C ALA A 9 1.44 -9.75 3.41
N ARG A 10 1.12 -8.48 3.14
CA ARG A 10 -0.24 -8.01 2.81
C ARG A 10 -0.21 -6.95 1.74
N PHE A 11 -1.19 -6.97 0.86
CA PHE A 11 -1.37 -6.01 -0.22
C PHE A 11 -2.81 -5.51 -0.22
N VAL A 12 -3.00 -4.24 0.12
CA VAL A 12 -4.31 -3.61 0.19
C VAL A 12 -4.40 -2.44 -0.78
N ILE A 13 -5.49 -2.39 -1.55
CA ILE A 13 -5.91 -1.22 -2.33
C ILE A 13 -6.99 -0.50 -1.54
N PHE A 14 -6.85 0.82 -1.41
CA PHE A 14 -7.78 1.67 -0.68
C PHE A 14 -8.10 2.94 -1.49
N GLY A 15 -8.55 3.99 -0.82
CA GLY A 15 -8.60 5.30 -1.44
C GLY A 15 -9.91 5.62 -2.14
N SER A 16 -9.83 6.45 -3.18
CA SER A 16 -10.99 6.80 -4.01
C SER A 16 -11.30 5.74 -5.07
N PHE A 17 -10.34 4.88 -5.40
CA PHE A 17 -10.48 3.82 -6.40
C PHE A 17 -11.50 2.74 -5.99
N VAL A 18 -11.63 2.47 -4.69
CA VAL A 18 -12.51 1.45 -4.13
C VAL A 18 -13.90 1.99 -3.75
N THR A 19 -14.30 3.13 -4.29
CA THR A 19 -15.60 3.76 -4.03
C THR A 19 -16.44 3.88 -5.30
N ASP A 20 -17.65 4.40 -5.17
CA ASP A 20 -18.58 4.71 -6.26
C ASP A 20 -18.25 6.02 -6.99
N LYS A 21 -17.04 6.57 -6.81
CA LYS A 21 -16.65 7.84 -7.41
C LYS A 21 -16.50 7.62 -8.93
N PRO A 22 -17.23 8.35 -9.80
CA PRO A 22 -17.23 8.09 -11.25
C PRO A 22 -15.86 8.22 -11.93
N ALA A 23 -15.03 9.13 -11.42
CA ALA A 23 -13.63 9.29 -11.80
C ALA A 23 -12.78 9.26 -10.52
N PRO A 24 -12.32 8.08 -10.08
CA PRO A 24 -11.34 7.99 -9.00
C PRO A 24 -10.06 8.73 -9.39
N ASN A 25 -9.29 9.14 -8.39
CA ASN A 25 -8.02 9.82 -8.63
C ASN A 25 -6.98 8.77 -9.08
N ASP A 26 -6.05 8.46 -8.21
CA ASP A 26 -5.02 7.45 -8.32
C ASP A 26 -5.41 6.15 -7.62
N VAL A 27 -4.60 5.12 -7.82
CA VAL A 27 -4.70 3.85 -7.08
C VAL A 27 -3.85 3.98 -5.82
N ASP A 28 -4.52 4.08 -4.67
CA ASP A 28 -3.88 4.09 -3.36
C ASP A 28 -3.58 2.66 -2.90
N VAL A 29 -2.31 2.35 -2.62
CA VAL A 29 -1.82 1.02 -2.22
C VAL A 29 -1.12 1.08 -0.87
N PHE A 30 -1.46 0.16 0.03
CA PHE A 30 -0.74 -0.08 1.28
C PHE A 30 -0.19 -1.50 1.31
N LEU A 31 1.12 -1.61 1.52
CA LEU A 31 1.83 -2.88 1.62
C LEU A 31 2.33 -3.11 3.05
N ILE A 32 2.17 -4.33 3.53
CA ILE A 32 2.91 -4.81 4.69
C ILE A 32 3.98 -5.77 4.20
N MET A 33 5.23 -5.50 4.57
CA MET A 33 6.39 -6.31 4.25
C MET A 33 6.88 -7.05 5.50
N ASN A 34 7.42 -8.24 5.33
CA ASN A 34 8.11 -8.97 6.40
C ASN A 34 9.29 -8.16 6.94
N ASP A 35 9.69 -8.41 8.20
CA ASP A 35 10.68 -7.58 8.90
C ASP A 35 12.08 -7.60 8.27
N ALA A 36 12.41 -8.68 7.55
CA ALA A 36 13.66 -8.82 6.82
C ALA A 36 13.74 -7.99 5.52
N PHE A 37 12.63 -7.37 5.08
CA PHE A 37 12.58 -6.60 3.84
C PHE A 37 13.48 -5.36 3.89
N ASP A 38 14.44 -5.22 2.99
CA ASP A 38 15.34 -4.07 2.91
C ASP A 38 15.16 -3.32 1.58
N GLY A 39 14.41 -2.22 1.61
CA GLY A 39 14.13 -1.39 0.43
C GLY A 39 15.40 -0.82 -0.23
N ASN A 40 16.49 -0.67 0.51
CA ASN A 40 17.76 -0.16 -0.03
C ASN A 40 18.50 -1.17 -0.93
N ARG A 41 18.06 -2.43 -0.94
CA ARG A 41 18.61 -3.51 -1.78
C ARG A 41 17.81 -3.73 -3.06
N LEU A 42 16.77 -2.92 -3.29
CA LEU A 42 15.98 -3.01 -4.49
C LEU A 42 16.66 -2.29 -5.66
N TYR A 43 16.42 -2.80 -6.85
CA TYR A 43 16.92 -2.22 -8.10
C TYR A 43 15.82 -2.25 -9.15
N GLY A 44 15.95 -1.40 -10.19
CA GLY A 44 14.98 -1.31 -11.27
C GLY A 44 13.58 -0.91 -10.80
N GLU A 45 12.55 -1.46 -11.43
CA GLU A 45 11.14 -1.12 -11.14
C GLU A 45 10.73 -1.40 -9.69
N ALA A 46 11.35 -2.39 -9.03
CA ALA A 46 11.07 -2.65 -7.63
C ALA A 46 11.50 -1.46 -6.76
N ALA A 47 12.65 -0.82 -7.03
CA ALA A 47 13.05 0.36 -6.28
C ALA A 47 12.07 1.53 -6.46
N LEU A 48 11.56 1.71 -7.68
CA LEU A 48 10.56 2.74 -7.98
C LEU A 48 9.25 2.50 -7.21
N LEU A 49 8.83 1.25 -7.07
CA LEU A 49 7.58 0.90 -6.37
C LEU A 49 7.60 1.28 -4.89
N PHE A 50 8.76 1.20 -4.22
CA PHE A 50 8.89 1.45 -2.78
C PHE A 50 9.31 2.89 -2.44
N ASP A 51 9.51 3.75 -3.45
CA ASP A 51 9.61 5.20 -3.29
C ASP A 51 8.28 5.84 -3.68
N HIS A 52 7.66 6.59 -2.76
CA HIS A 52 6.32 7.13 -2.97
C HIS A 52 6.24 8.09 -4.17
N ALA A 53 7.22 8.98 -4.34
CA ALA A 53 7.21 9.96 -5.42
C ALA A 53 7.51 9.30 -6.79
N ALA A 54 8.42 8.34 -6.81
CA ALA A 54 8.72 7.57 -8.02
C ALA A 54 7.53 6.68 -8.41
N ALA A 55 6.83 6.08 -7.45
CA ALA A 55 5.67 5.25 -7.72
C ALA A 55 4.50 6.05 -8.32
N ASP A 56 4.24 7.25 -7.79
CA ASP A 56 3.25 8.17 -8.35
C ASP A 56 3.63 8.57 -9.78
N ALA A 57 4.86 9.03 -10.00
CA ALA A 57 5.31 9.50 -11.31
C ALA A 57 5.40 8.40 -12.38
N HIS A 58 5.78 7.17 -11.99
CA HIS A 58 6.03 6.08 -12.95
C HIS A 58 4.83 5.16 -13.14
N PHE A 59 4.04 4.90 -12.09
CA PHE A 59 2.90 3.99 -12.13
C PHE A 59 1.54 4.68 -11.99
N GLY A 60 1.50 5.98 -11.63
CA GLY A 60 0.25 6.68 -11.34
C GLY A 60 -0.44 6.17 -10.06
N ALA A 61 0.34 5.69 -9.10
CA ALA A 61 -0.16 5.06 -7.87
C ALA A 61 0.54 5.60 -6.62
N SER A 62 -0.25 6.00 -5.62
CA SER A 62 0.25 6.30 -4.29
C SER A 62 0.55 5.02 -3.52
N VAL A 63 1.83 4.64 -3.43
CA VAL A 63 2.26 3.45 -2.68
C VAL A 63 2.80 3.84 -1.31
N PHE A 64 2.24 3.23 -0.28
CA PHE A 64 2.69 3.31 1.10
C PHE A 64 3.06 1.92 1.59
N TRP A 65 4.06 1.81 2.46
CA TRP A 65 4.45 0.52 2.99
C TRP A 65 5.07 0.63 4.37
N VAL A 66 4.99 -0.47 5.12
CA VAL A 66 5.67 -0.65 6.40
C VAL A 66 6.20 -2.07 6.52
N ARG A 67 7.14 -2.28 7.45
CA ARG A 67 7.48 -3.63 7.93
C ARG A 67 6.47 -4.07 8.99
N ARG A 68 6.29 -5.40 9.16
CA ARG A 68 5.37 -5.98 10.16
C ARG A 68 5.58 -5.42 11.57
N PHE A 69 6.82 -5.29 12.04
CA PHE A 69 7.10 -4.73 13.36
C PHE A 69 6.65 -3.27 13.54
N ALA A 70 6.53 -2.52 12.43
CA ALA A 70 6.09 -1.13 12.41
C ALA A 70 4.56 -1.00 12.18
N ALA A 71 3.85 -2.11 11.95
CA ALA A 71 2.40 -2.14 11.86
C ALA A 71 1.76 -2.00 13.26
N PHE A 72 1.46 -0.76 13.65
CA PHE A 72 0.90 -0.46 14.97
C PHE A 72 -0.45 -1.18 15.18
N GLY A 73 -0.58 -1.91 16.29
CA GLY A 73 -1.76 -2.74 16.57
C GLY A 73 -1.81 -4.07 15.81
N GLY A 74 -0.75 -4.43 15.07
CA GLY A 74 -0.66 -5.63 14.24
C GLY A 74 -1.15 -5.41 12.81
N GLU A 75 -0.94 -6.43 11.97
CA GLU A 75 -1.19 -6.33 10.52
C GLU A 75 -2.65 -6.00 10.19
N GLN A 76 -3.61 -6.59 10.91
CA GLN A 76 -5.03 -6.36 10.68
C GLN A 76 -5.45 -4.92 11.04
N ALA A 77 -5.06 -4.44 12.22
CA ALA A 77 -5.39 -3.08 12.64
C ALA A 77 -4.77 -2.03 11.71
N ALA A 78 -3.54 -2.28 11.24
CA ALA A 78 -2.86 -1.41 10.28
C ALA A 78 -3.61 -1.30 8.95
N ILE A 79 -4.16 -2.39 8.41
CA ILE A 79 -4.94 -2.31 7.16
C ILE A 79 -6.32 -1.67 7.37
N GLU A 80 -6.99 -1.94 8.49
CA GLU A 80 -8.31 -1.38 8.81
C GLU A 80 -8.25 0.14 9.01
N TYR A 81 -7.10 0.66 9.47
CA TYR A 81 -6.89 2.11 9.57
C TYR A 81 -7.13 2.84 8.24
N TRP A 82 -6.78 2.23 7.11
CA TRP A 82 -6.95 2.81 5.78
C TRP A 82 -8.41 2.89 5.29
N GLN A 83 -9.35 2.28 6.03
CA GLN A 83 -10.78 2.45 5.83
C GLN A 83 -11.27 3.83 6.28
N ALA A 84 -10.56 4.53 7.17
CA ALA A 84 -10.99 5.83 7.67
C ALA A 84 -10.98 6.90 6.57
N LYS A 85 -12.06 7.69 6.47
CA LYS A 85 -12.13 8.86 5.58
C LYS A 85 -11.84 10.15 6.36
N ARG A 86 -11.23 11.15 5.69
CA ARG A 86 -10.96 12.47 6.29
C ARG A 86 -12.22 13.19 6.80
N GLY A 87 -13.37 12.95 6.18
CA GLY A 87 -14.67 13.51 6.59
C GLY A 87 -15.44 12.67 7.62
N GLY A 88 -14.80 11.65 8.21
CA GLY A 88 -15.46 10.68 9.08
C GLY A 88 -16.09 9.51 8.32
N GLY A 89 -16.43 8.45 9.07
CA GLY A 89 -16.93 7.19 8.50
C GLY A 89 -15.84 6.30 7.91
N ARG A 90 -16.27 5.16 7.36
CA ARG A 90 -15.39 4.13 6.77
C ARG A 90 -15.71 3.89 5.30
N ARG A 91 -14.71 3.44 4.53
CA ARG A 91 -14.84 2.87 3.17
C ARG A 91 -14.42 1.40 3.17
N GLY A 92 -14.76 0.70 2.09
CA GLY A 92 -14.16 -0.59 1.79
C GLY A 92 -12.65 -0.47 1.54
N ILE A 93 -12.00 -1.62 1.62
CA ILE A 93 -10.65 -1.87 1.12
C ILE A 93 -10.69 -3.19 0.35
N ILE A 94 -9.78 -3.37 -0.59
CA ILE A 94 -9.63 -4.62 -1.33
C ILE A 94 -8.27 -5.20 -0.96
N GLU A 95 -8.25 -6.41 -0.41
CA GLU A 95 -7.02 -7.16 -0.23
C GLU A 95 -6.77 -8.06 -1.44
N ILE A 96 -5.54 -8.03 -1.94
CA ILE A 96 -5.08 -8.86 -3.06
C ILE A 96 -4.37 -10.07 -2.48
N VAL A 97 -4.83 -11.27 -2.85
CA VAL A 97 -4.34 -12.59 -2.39
C VAL A 97 -3.61 -13.36 -3.48
#